data_AF-A0A6J7NT11-F1
#
_entry.id   AF-A0A6J7NT11-F1
#
_cell.length_a   1.000
_cell.length_b   1.000
_cell.length_c   1.000
_cell.angle_alpha   90.00
_cell.angle_beta   90.00
_cell.angle_gamma   90.00
#
_symmetry.space_group_name_H-M   'P 1'
#
loop_
_entity.id
_entity.type
_entity.pdbx_description
1 polymer ?
#
loop_
_entity_poly.entity_id
_entity_poly.type
_entity_poly.pdbx_seq_one_letter_code
_entity_poly.pdbx_strand_id
1 'polypeptide(L)'
;MEVLTELKSRYGINDIHISAEYEPYGKARDERIESAGITLTRTGSPYAVAPGRVLKPSDATPYRVYTPFYRAWCTHGWRAPAATPKKINTVKPIEKDRNFPDWAMPEGAVVTAAGEQAALVRWKKFQSGALDNYDEARNLAGIDGTSKLSAHLKWGEIHPRTLLAKLGESKGHDTFRKEIAWREFYADVLFNNPHTENDYYAPRFKDMRYDKPGAKLKAWQEGKTGYPFVDAAMRQLVREGWMHNRTRMVVASFLVKDLHLEWQHGADFFMEHLVDFDVASNAHGWQWTAGCGTDASPYYRVFNPIEQGKRFDENGDYIRTYVPELAHLAAAEIHEPWLHQDGYSKGYCERIVDHAIERIESLARLQEIKEDKPEPPR
;
A
#
# COMPACT_ATOMS: atom_id res chain seq x y z
N MET A 1 -7.63 27.43 -9.42
CA MET A 1 -8.32 28.73 -9.28
C MET A 1 -9.22 29.01 -10.45
N GLU A 2 -8.66 29.13 -11.65
CA GLU A 2 -9.39 29.47 -12.89
C GLU A 2 -10.67 28.63 -13.09
N VAL A 3 -10.57 27.30 -12.99
CA VAL A 3 -11.72 26.39 -13.13
C VAL A 3 -12.85 26.71 -12.13
N LEU A 4 -12.53 26.94 -10.86
CA LEU A 4 -13.56 27.23 -9.84
C LEU A 4 -14.19 28.62 -10.05
N THR A 5 -13.41 29.61 -10.46
CA THR A 5 -13.90 30.95 -10.79
C THR A 5 -14.83 30.92 -12.00
N GLU A 6 -14.45 30.18 -13.04
CA GLU A 6 -15.28 29.99 -14.23
C GLU A 6 -16.61 29.31 -13.86
N LEU A 7 -16.58 28.21 -13.10
CA LEU A 7 -17.79 27.51 -12.67
C LEU A 7 -18.70 28.38 -11.80
N LYS A 8 -18.12 29.19 -10.91
CA LYS A 8 -18.85 30.17 -10.11
C LYS A 8 -19.61 31.17 -10.98
N SER A 9 -18.93 31.75 -11.97
CA SER A 9 -19.56 32.70 -12.90
C SER A 9 -20.62 32.05 -13.78
N ARG A 10 -20.34 30.86 -14.30
CA ARG A 10 -21.23 30.15 -15.25
C ARG A 10 -22.54 29.71 -14.60
N TYR A 11 -22.51 29.26 -13.35
CA TYR A 11 -23.66 28.62 -12.70
C TYR A 11 -24.20 29.39 -11.49
N GLY A 12 -23.63 30.56 -11.15
CA GLY A 12 -24.06 31.34 -9.98
C GLY A 12 -23.86 30.59 -8.66
N ILE A 13 -22.71 29.92 -8.51
CA ILE A 13 -22.43 29.05 -7.35
C ILE A 13 -22.17 29.90 -6.10
N ASN A 14 -22.95 29.67 -5.04
CA ASN A 14 -22.77 30.31 -3.74
C ASN A 14 -21.77 29.56 -2.84
N ASP A 15 -21.81 28.23 -2.87
CA ASP A 15 -21.07 27.36 -1.96
C ASP A 15 -20.29 26.29 -2.72
N ILE A 16 -19.04 26.05 -2.32
CA ILE A 16 -18.20 24.98 -2.86
C ILE A 16 -17.93 23.99 -1.73
N HIS A 17 -18.48 22.79 -1.84
CA HIS A 17 -18.25 21.72 -0.89
C HIS A 17 -17.16 20.76 -1.39
N ILE A 18 -16.25 20.40 -0.50
CA ILE A 18 -15.19 19.41 -0.76
C ILE A 18 -15.12 18.41 0.40
N SER A 19 -14.59 17.21 0.15
CA SER A 19 -14.10 16.36 1.25
C SER A 19 -12.81 16.95 1.81
N ALA A 20 -12.62 16.90 3.13
CA ALA A 20 -11.38 17.39 3.72
C ALA A 20 -10.22 16.49 3.30
N GLU A 21 -9.15 17.12 2.82
CA GLU A 21 -7.93 16.46 2.37
C GLU A 21 -6.85 16.54 3.46
N TYR A 22 -6.13 15.43 3.63
CA TYR A 22 -5.15 15.23 4.70
C TYR A 22 -3.76 14.87 4.16
N GLU A 23 -3.65 14.52 2.88
CA GLU A 23 -2.37 14.38 2.21
C GLU A 23 -1.71 15.75 1.95
N PRO A 24 -0.37 15.86 1.97
CA PRO A 24 0.34 17.14 1.89
C PRO A 24 -0.04 18.00 0.68
N TYR A 25 -0.02 17.41 -0.53
CA TYR A 25 -0.35 18.13 -1.75
C TYR A 25 -1.76 18.71 -1.73
N GLY A 26 -2.75 17.89 -1.36
CA GLY A 26 -4.14 18.27 -1.44
C GLY A 26 -4.56 19.24 -0.35
N LYS A 27 -4.00 19.13 0.86
CA LYS A 27 -4.14 20.14 1.91
C LYS A 27 -3.57 21.49 1.45
N ALA A 28 -2.35 21.50 0.91
CA ALA A 28 -1.72 22.72 0.41
C ALA A 28 -2.48 23.31 -0.79
N ARG A 29 -3.08 22.47 -1.65
CA ARG A 29 -3.97 22.92 -2.73
C ARG A 29 -5.16 23.68 -2.18
N ASP A 30 -5.84 23.13 -1.18
CA ASP A 30 -7.04 23.75 -0.61
C ASP A 30 -6.70 25.07 0.10
N GLU A 31 -5.58 25.13 0.82
CA GLU A 31 -5.08 26.36 1.45
C GLU A 31 -4.77 27.45 0.41
N ARG A 32 -4.17 27.09 -0.74
CA ARG A 32 -3.95 28.04 -1.84
C ARG A 32 -5.26 28.57 -2.42
N ILE A 33 -6.30 27.72 -2.50
CA ILE A 33 -7.61 28.12 -3.03
C ILE A 33 -8.30 29.12 -2.10
N GLU A 34 -8.27 28.87 -0.80
CA GLU A 34 -8.83 29.77 0.21
C GLU A 34 -8.06 31.08 0.31
N SER A 35 -6.73 31.02 0.26
CA SER A 35 -5.88 32.22 0.25
C SER A 35 -6.16 33.13 -0.96
N ALA A 36 -6.66 32.56 -2.05
CA ALA A 36 -7.06 33.30 -3.24
C ALA A 36 -8.54 33.77 -3.20
N GLY A 37 -9.19 33.72 -2.04
CA GLY A 37 -10.53 34.28 -1.79
C GLY A 37 -11.70 33.37 -2.15
N ILE A 38 -11.46 32.09 -2.46
CA ILE A 38 -12.53 31.11 -2.68
C ILE A 38 -12.76 30.31 -1.40
N THR A 39 -13.89 30.54 -0.73
CA THR A 39 -14.32 29.76 0.43
C THR A 39 -14.63 28.31 0.05
N LEU A 40 -14.06 27.36 0.81
CA LEU A 40 -14.29 25.92 0.67
C LEU A 40 -14.96 25.35 1.93
N THR A 41 -16.15 24.76 1.77
CA THR A 41 -16.87 24.09 2.85
C THR A 41 -16.45 22.62 2.92
N ARG A 42 -15.51 22.32 3.82
CA ARG A 42 -15.01 20.95 4.06
C ARG A 42 -16.06 20.09 4.76
N THR A 43 -16.41 18.97 4.14
CA THR A 43 -17.43 18.04 4.63
C THR A 43 -16.89 16.62 4.63
N GLY A 44 -16.73 16.04 5.82
CA GLY A 44 -16.24 14.67 5.98
C GLY A 44 -14.78 14.49 5.57
N SER A 45 -14.38 13.23 5.39
CA SER A 45 -13.02 12.79 5.07
C SER A 45 -13.09 11.46 4.32
N PRO A 46 -12.06 11.07 3.54
CA PRO A 46 -11.98 9.74 2.94
C PRO A 46 -11.68 8.61 3.96
N TYR A 47 -11.59 8.95 5.24
CA TYR A 47 -11.35 8.05 6.37
C TYR A 47 -12.59 7.94 7.27
N ALA A 48 -12.78 6.82 7.96
CA ALA A 48 -13.86 6.65 8.92
C ALA A 48 -13.70 7.60 10.10
N VAL A 49 -12.47 7.75 10.59
CA VAL A 49 -12.04 8.80 11.52
C VAL A 49 -10.98 9.65 10.80
N ALA A 50 -11.23 10.95 10.69
CA ALA A 50 -10.28 11.85 10.07
C ALA A 50 -8.92 11.87 10.82
N PRO A 51 -7.79 11.93 10.10
CA PRO A 51 -6.47 12.14 10.70
C PRO A 51 -6.43 13.33 11.67
N GLY A 52 -5.63 13.19 12.73
CA GLY A 52 -5.47 14.16 13.82
C GLY A 52 -6.50 14.04 14.94
N ARG A 53 -7.46 13.10 14.86
CA ARG A 53 -8.55 12.98 15.85
C ARG A 53 -8.36 11.88 16.89
N VAL A 54 -7.53 10.87 16.62
CA VAL A 54 -7.25 9.79 17.56
C VAL A 54 -5.96 10.11 18.31
N LEU A 55 -6.12 10.75 19.47
CA LEU A 55 -5.01 11.23 20.30
C LEU A 55 -4.92 10.45 21.60
N LYS A 56 -3.72 10.40 22.18
CA LYS A 56 -3.52 9.79 23.50
C LYS A 56 -4.29 10.59 24.57
N PRO A 57 -5.10 9.94 25.42
CA PRO A 57 -5.81 10.65 26.50
C PRO A 57 -4.89 11.33 27.52
N SER A 58 -3.64 10.86 27.65
CA SER A 58 -2.68 11.34 28.64
C SER A 58 -2.09 12.72 28.32
N ASP A 59 -1.83 13.01 27.05
CA ASP A 59 -1.04 14.18 26.63
C ASP A 59 -1.53 14.82 25.32
N ALA A 60 -2.63 14.33 24.75
CA ALA A 60 -3.18 14.75 23.47
C ALA A 60 -2.19 14.66 22.28
N THR A 61 -1.14 13.82 22.39
CA THR A 61 -0.20 13.58 21.28
C THR A 61 -0.67 12.44 20.38
N PRO A 62 -0.25 12.40 19.09
CA PRO A 62 -0.56 11.31 18.19
C PRO A 62 0.10 9.98 18.62
N TYR A 63 -0.49 8.87 18.18
CA TYR A 63 0.06 7.54 18.40
C TYR A 63 1.23 7.23 17.45
N ARG A 64 2.23 6.50 17.95
CA ARG A 64 3.39 6.01 17.16
C ARG A 64 3.43 4.48 17.02
N VAL A 65 2.45 3.79 17.61
CA VAL A 65 2.38 2.33 17.63
C VAL A 65 0.95 1.96 17.27
N TYR A 66 0.79 0.99 16.38
CA TYR A 66 -0.50 0.67 15.78
C TYR A 66 -1.49 0.08 16.80
N THR A 67 -1.04 -0.87 17.63
CA THR A 67 -1.93 -1.57 18.57
C THR A 67 -2.68 -0.61 19.52
N PRO A 68 -2.02 0.35 20.20
CA PRO A 68 -2.73 1.33 21.02
C PRO A 68 -3.55 2.33 20.19
N PHE A 69 -3.12 2.69 18.97
CA PHE A 69 -3.93 3.47 18.04
C PHE A 69 -5.24 2.76 17.71
N TYR A 70 -5.19 1.47 17.31
CA TYR A 70 -6.36 0.68 16.97
C TYR A 70 -7.40 0.64 18.12
N ARG A 71 -6.92 0.41 19.35
CA ARG A 71 -7.79 0.43 20.54
C ARG A 71 -8.46 1.80 20.72
N ALA A 72 -7.70 2.88 20.61
CA ALA A 72 -8.23 4.24 20.74
C ALA A 72 -9.16 4.63 19.59
N TRP A 73 -8.88 4.17 18.37
CA TRP A 73 -9.69 4.38 17.18
C TRP A 73 -11.05 3.69 17.29
N CYS A 74 -11.09 2.45 17.80
CA CYS A 74 -12.33 1.76 18.13
C CYS A 74 -13.12 2.49 19.23
N THR A 75 -12.46 2.96 20.30
CA THR A 75 -13.11 3.71 21.38
C THR A 75 -13.66 5.07 20.92
N HIS A 76 -12.91 5.78 20.07
CA HIS A 76 -13.39 7.03 19.46
C HIS A 76 -14.63 6.78 18.60
N GLY A 77 -14.65 5.64 17.89
CA GLY A 77 -15.74 5.23 17.01
C GLY A 77 -15.86 6.11 15.77
N TRP A 78 -16.87 5.82 14.95
CA TRP A 78 -17.16 6.54 13.71
C TRP A 78 -18.66 6.66 13.50
N ARG A 79 -19.05 7.62 12.66
CA ARG A 79 -20.45 7.81 12.29
C ARG A 79 -20.94 6.67 11.38
N ALA A 80 -22.24 6.45 11.36
CA ALA A 80 -22.86 5.57 10.36
C ALA A 80 -22.63 6.11 8.92
N PRO A 81 -22.73 5.24 7.89
CA PRO A 81 -22.73 5.68 6.49
C PRO A 81 -23.77 6.78 6.24
N ALA A 82 -23.44 7.74 5.38
CA ALA A 82 -24.37 8.80 5.01
C ALA A 82 -25.56 8.20 4.23
N ALA A 83 -26.74 8.80 4.39
CA ALA A 83 -27.90 8.43 3.60
C ALA A 83 -27.74 8.96 2.16
N THR A 84 -27.87 8.08 1.17
CA THR A 84 -27.84 8.47 -0.24
C THR A 84 -29.08 9.30 -0.59
N PRO A 85 -28.92 10.54 -1.12
CA PRO A 85 -30.06 11.33 -1.58
C PRO A 85 -30.78 10.62 -2.74
N LYS A 86 -32.11 10.50 -2.66
CA LYS A 86 -32.91 9.88 -3.75
C LYS A 86 -32.95 10.72 -5.02
N LYS A 87 -32.75 12.03 -4.89
CA LYS A 87 -32.76 13.00 -6.00
C LYS A 87 -31.67 14.02 -5.74
N ILE A 88 -30.84 14.26 -6.74
CA ILE A 88 -29.85 15.32 -6.75
C ILE A 88 -30.12 16.13 -8.01
N ASN A 89 -30.41 17.43 -7.84
CA ASN A 89 -30.54 18.33 -8.97
C ASN A 89 -29.14 18.63 -9.50
N THR A 90 -28.83 18.13 -10.70
CA THR A 90 -27.53 18.29 -11.32
C THR A 90 -27.64 19.12 -12.58
N VAL A 91 -26.62 19.93 -12.86
CA VAL A 91 -26.43 20.54 -14.17
C VAL A 91 -26.01 19.46 -15.15
N LYS A 92 -26.43 19.56 -16.42
CA LYS A 92 -25.94 18.66 -17.47
C LYS A 92 -24.60 19.19 -17.99
N PRO A 93 -23.52 18.41 -17.93
CA PRO A 93 -22.25 18.83 -18.51
C PRO A 93 -22.38 18.95 -20.03
N ILE A 94 -21.62 19.88 -20.60
CA ILE A 94 -21.46 20.07 -22.05
C ILE A 94 -20.13 19.48 -22.50
N GLU A 95 -19.95 19.31 -23.81
CA GLU A 95 -18.76 18.65 -24.38
C GLU A 95 -17.44 19.28 -23.90
N LYS A 96 -17.37 20.61 -23.80
CA LYS A 96 -16.19 21.33 -23.27
C LYS A 96 -15.88 21.06 -21.80
N ASP A 97 -16.81 20.48 -21.03
CA ASP A 97 -16.56 20.13 -19.63
C ASP A 97 -15.73 18.82 -19.52
N ARG A 98 -15.61 18.05 -20.61
CA ARG A 98 -14.75 16.85 -20.67
C ARG A 98 -13.28 17.26 -20.86
N ASN A 99 -12.63 17.66 -19.77
CA ASN A 99 -11.24 18.11 -19.77
C ASN A 99 -10.27 17.12 -19.09
N PHE A 100 -10.32 15.86 -19.50
CA PHE A 100 -9.36 14.84 -19.09
C PHE A 100 -8.87 14.06 -20.33
N PRO A 101 -7.61 13.62 -20.38
CA PRO A 101 -7.10 12.90 -21.54
C PRO A 101 -7.77 11.52 -21.67
N ASP A 102 -7.79 10.97 -22.88
CA ASP A 102 -8.09 9.56 -23.09
C ASP A 102 -6.81 8.75 -22.80
N TRP A 103 -6.81 8.02 -21.69
CA TRP A 103 -5.71 7.12 -21.35
C TRP A 103 -5.91 5.77 -22.02
N ALA A 104 -4.92 5.32 -22.78
CA ALA A 104 -4.87 3.95 -23.27
C ALA A 104 -4.45 3.01 -22.13
N MET A 105 -5.16 1.90 -21.97
CA MET A 105 -4.73 0.84 -21.06
C MET A 105 -3.40 0.26 -21.56
N PRO A 106 -2.38 0.05 -20.70
CA PRO A 106 -1.16 -0.62 -21.10
C PRO A 106 -1.46 -2.00 -21.69
N GLU A 107 -0.68 -2.40 -22.69
CA GLU A 107 -0.84 -3.71 -23.34
C GLU A 107 -0.67 -4.84 -22.32
N GLY A 108 -1.60 -5.80 -22.32
CA GLY A 108 -1.57 -6.96 -21.42
C GLY A 108 -2.01 -6.68 -19.98
N ALA A 109 -2.30 -5.43 -19.60
CA ALA A 109 -2.81 -5.10 -18.27
C ALA A 109 -4.27 -5.55 -18.11
N VAL A 110 -4.56 -6.19 -16.97
CA VAL A 110 -5.89 -6.65 -16.57
C VAL A 110 -6.17 -6.13 -15.16
N VAL A 111 -6.64 -4.89 -15.09
CA VAL A 111 -6.91 -4.20 -13.82
C VAL A 111 -8.35 -4.40 -13.34
N THR A 112 -8.58 -4.17 -12.05
CA THR A 112 -9.93 -4.23 -11.46
C THR A 112 -10.87 -3.20 -12.08
N ALA A 113 -12.12 -3.58 -12.34
CA ALA A 113 -13.15 -2.65 -12.81
C ALA A 113 -13.36 -1.52 -11.79
N ALA A 114 -13.45 -0.28 -12.26
CA ALA A 114 -13.67 0.90 -11.45
C ALA A 114 -15.17 1.19 -11.20
N GLY A 115 -15.44 2.07 -10.24
CA GLY A 115 -16.75 2.62 -9.90
C GLY A 115 -17.44 1.97 -8.69
N GLU A 116 -18.36 2.73 -8.08
CA GLU A 116 -19.11 2.32 -6.88
C GLU A 116 -19.82 0.97 -7.06
N GLN A 117 -20.42 0.73 -8.23
CA GLN A 117 -21.10 -0.53 -8.50
C GLN A 117 -20.14 -1.73 -8.48
N ALA A 118 -18.94 -1.59 -9.04
CA ALA A 118 -17.92 -2.63 -9.01
C ALA A 118 -17.44 -2.87 -7.57
N ALA A 119 -17.23 -1.80 -6.80
CA ALA A 119 -16.86 -1.88 -5.38
C ALA A 119 -17.90 -2.64 -4.55
N LEU A 120 -19.20 -2.37 -4.75
CA LEU A 120 -20.29 -3.02 -4.04
C LEU A 120 -20.42 -4.50 -4.40
N VAL A 121 -20.26 -4.86 -5.68
CA VAL A 121 -20.25 -6.26 -6.13
C VAL A 121 -19.07 -6.99 -5.49
N ARG A 122 -17.87 -6.39 -5.50
CA ARG A 122 -16.68 -6.98 -4.90
C ARG A 122 -16.82 -7.14 -3.39
N TRP A 123 -17.35 -6.13 -2.70
CA TRP A 123 -17.62 -6.17 -1.28
C TRP A 123 -18.58 -7.32 -0.94
N LYS A 124 -19.71 -7.43 -1.65
CA LYS A 124 -20.67 -8.53 -1.45
C LYS A 124 -20.02 -9.91 -1.63
N LYS A 125 -19.19 -10.09 -2.67
CA LYS A 125 -18.44 -11.34 -2.90
C LYS A 125 -17.52 -11.67 -1.72
N PHE A 126 -16.81 -10.67 -1.20
CA PHE A 126 -15.92 -10.87 -0.04
C PHE A 126 -16.70 -11.20 1.23
N GLN A 127 -17.80 -10.51 1.49
CA GLN A 127 -18.69 -10.78 2.64
C GLN A 127 -19.27 -12.19 2.63
N SER A 128 -19.73 -12.68 1.47
CA SER A 128 -20.32 -14.02 1.36
C SER A 128 -19.28 -15.14 1.25
N GLY A 129 -17.99 -14.81 1.29
CA GLY A 129 -16.89 -15.75 1.05
C GLY A 129 -15.79 -15.59 2.08
N ALA A 130 -14.69 -14.95 1.70
CA ALA A 130 -13.45 -14.97 2.47
C ALA A 130 -13.47 -14.16 3.80
N LEU A 131 -14.47 -13.32 4.05
CA LEU A 131 -14.49 -12.43 5.22
C LEU A 131 -14.43 -13.18 6.57
N ASP A 132 -15.16 -14.29 6.71
CA ASP A 132 -15.20 -15.03 7.99
C ASP A 132 -13.88 -15.73 8.31
N ASN A 133 -13.11 -16.13 7.28
CA ASN A 133 -11.80 -16.78 7.40
C ASN A 133 -10.65 -15.84 7.05
N TYR A 134 -10.90 -14.52 7.02
CA TYR A 134 -9.95 -13.53 6.52
C TYR A 134 -8.65 -13.50 7.34
N ASP A 135 -8.69 -13.84 8.62
CA ASP A 135 -7.53 -13.85 9.50
C ASP A 135 -6.44 -14.84 9.07
N GLU A 136 -6.83 -15.94 8.42
CA GLU A 136 -5.91 -16.94 7.88
C GLU A 136 -5.68 -16.72 6.37
N ALA A 137 -6.77 -16.63 5.60
CA ALA A 137 -6.75 -16.61 4.13
C ALA A 137 -6.00 -15.40 3.55
N ARG A 138 -5.95 -14.26 4.25
CA ARG A 138 -5.22 -13.05 3.83
C ARG A 138 -3.71 -13.24 3.63
N ASN A 139 -3.15 -14.35 4.11
CA ASN A 139 -1.72 -14.61 4.01
C ASN A 139 -1.33 -15.37 2.75
N LEU A 140 -2.29 -16.04 2.09
CA LEU A 140 -2.04 -16.96 0.99
C LEU A 140 -2.22 -16.23 -0.35
N ALA A 141 -1.12 -16.01 -1.06
CA ALA A 141 -1.14 -15.20 -2.29
C ALA A 141 -1.83 -15.90 -3.47
N GLY A 142 -1.83 -17.23 -3.48
CA GLY A 142 -2.42 -18.06 -4.54
C GLY A 142 -3.95 -18.15 -4.54
N ILE A 143 -4.64 -17.56 -3.54
CA ILE A 143 -6.11 -17.63 -3.43
C ILE A 143 -6.76 -16.25 -3.39
N ASP A 144 -8.05 -16.17 -3.71
CA ASP A 144 -8.87 -14.95 -3.58
C ASP A 144 -9.31 -14.73 -2.12
N GLY A 145 -8.35 -14.68 -1.20
CA GLY A 145 -8.56 -14.60 0.25
C GLY A 145 -8.69 -13.20 0.85
N THR A 146 -8.59 -12.15 0.02
CA THR A 146 -8.64 -10.74 0.47
C THR A 146 -9.83 -10.00 -0.13
N SER A 147 -10.12 -8.78 0.33
CA SER A 147 -11.23 -7.98 -0.21
C SER A 147 -10.95 -7.42 -1.61
N LYS A 148 -9.68 -7.22 -1.99
CA LYS A 148 -9.26 -6.45 -3.18
C LYS A 148 -10.01 -5.10 -3.32
N LEU A 149 -10.32 -4.44 -2.20
CA LEU A 149 -11.06 -3.15 -2.16
C LEU A 149 -10.15 -1.92 -2.06
N SER A 150 -8.83 -2.09 -2.07
CA SER A 150 -7.86 -1.01 -1.86
C SER A 150 -7.99 0.12 -2.89
N ALA A 151 -8.12 -0.21 -4.18
CA ALA A 151 -8.34 0.79 -5.23
C ALA A 151 -9.66 1.54 -5.03
N HIS A 152 -10.76 0.81 -4.76
CA HIS A 152 -12.07 1.41 -4.50
C HIS A 152 -12.06 2.35 -3.29
N LEU A 153 -11.30 2.02 -2.24
CA LEU A 153 -11.10 2.89 -1.08
C LEU A 153 -10.29 4.14 -1.42
N LYS A 154 -9.22 4.00 -2.23
CA LYS A 154 -8.37 5.13 -2.65
C LYS A 154 -9.13 6.15 -3.48
N TRP A 155 -9.95 5.68 -4.41
CA TRP A 155 -10.72 6.52 -5.33
C TRP A 155 -12.08 6.97 -4.76
N GLY A 156 -12.40 6.59 -3.52
CA GLY A 156 -13.65 6.99 -2.86
C GLY A 156 -14.90 6.33 -3.43
N GLU A 157 -14.74 5.24 -4.18
CA GLU A 157 -15.84 4.47 -4.78
C GLU A 157 -16.60 3.64 -3.74
N ILE A 158 -15.98 3.40 -2.59
CA ILE A 158 -16.64 2.88 -1.39
C ILE A 158 -16.05 3.52 -0.15
N HIS A 159 -16.90 4.05 0.73
CA HIS A 159 -16.45 4.69 1.96
C HIS A 159 -16.14 3.64 3.05
N PRO A 160 -15.07 3.78 3.87
CA PRO A 160 -14.73 2.80 4.89
C PRO A 160 -15.85 2.57 5.92
N ARG A 161 -16.60 3.61 6.30
CA ARG A 161 -17.80 3.46 7.15
C ARG A 161 -18.85 2.48 6.59
N THR A 162 -18.99 2.37 5.27
CA THR A 162 -19.90 1.40 4.62
C THR A 162 -19.43 -0.03 4.87
N LEU A 163 -18.13 -0.27 4.82
CA LEU A 163 -17.52 -1.56 5.12
C LEU A 163 -17.67 -1.89 6.61
N LEU A 164 -17.27 -0.95 7.47
CA LEU A 164 -17.27 -1.11 8.94
C LEU A 164 -18.67 -1.35 9.51
N ALA A 165 -19.71 -0.71 8.96
CA ALA A 165 -21.09 -0.87 9.42
C ALA A 165 -21.68 -2.27 9.21
N LYS A 166 -20.98 -3.12 8.43
CA LYS A 166 -21.42 -4.47 8.08
C LYS A 166 -20.53 -5.56 8.69
N LEU A 167 -19.58 -5.20 9.56
CA LEU A 167 -18.73 -6.14 10.26
C LEU A 167 -19.39 -6.62 11.56
N GLY A 168 -19.26 -7.90 11.85
CA GLY A 168 -19.54 -8.52 13.14
C GLY A 168 -18.29 -8.66 14.01
N GLU A 169 -18.34 -9.58 14.96
CA GLU A 169 -17.32 -9.75 16.01
C GLU A 169 -16.45 -11.00 15.84
N SER A 170 -16.56 -11.71 14.72
CA SER A 170 -15.68 -12.86 14.46
C SER A 170 -14.23 -12.42 14.24
N LYS A 171 -13.29 -13.36 14.40
CA LYS A 171 -11.84 -13.09 14.25
C LYS A 171 -11.48 -12.59 12.85
N GLY A 172 -12.10 -13.11 11.80
CA GLY A 172 -11.95 -12.62 10.43
C GLY A 172 -12.42 -11.17 10.28
N HIS A 173 -13.58 -10.82 10.85
CA HIS A 173 -14.14 -9.47 10.80
C HIS A 173 -13.30 -8.46 11.59
N ASP A 174 -12.81 -8.83 12.79
CA ASP A 174 -11.89 -7.99 13.56
C ASP A 174 -10.56 -7.80 12.85
N THR A 175 -10.05 -8.86 12.22
CA THR A 175 -8.83 -8.73 11.40
C THR A 175 -9.05 -7.81 10.22
N PHE A 176 -10.19 -7.88 9.52
CA PHE A 176 -10.50 -6.95 8.45
C PHE A 176 -10.65 -5.50 8.94
N ARG A 177 -11.30 -5.31 10.10
CA ARG A 177 -11.39 -4.00 10.78
C ARG A 177 -10.02 -3.42 11.08
N LYS A 178 -9.08 -4.24 11.56
CA LYS A 178 -7.70 -3.86 11.79
C LYS A 178 -7.02 -3.37 10.51
N GLU A 179 -7.19 -4.06 9.39
CA GLU A 179 -6.59 -3.63 8.12
C GLU A 179 -7.17 -2.28 7.63
N ILE A 180 -8.46 -2.01 7.85
CA ILE A 180 -9.02 -0.66 7.62
C ILE A 180 -8.36 0.37 8.55
N ALA A 181 -8.20 0.04 9.84
CA ALA A 181 -7.53 0.93 10.79
C ALA A 181 -6.05 1.15 10.48
N TRP A 182 -5.35 0.20 9.83
CA TRP A 182 -3.97 0.38 9.36
C TRP A 182 -3.87 1.50 8.32
N ARG A 183 -4.82 1.55 7.37
CA ARG A 183 -4.93 2.66 6.42
C ARG A 183 -5.10 4.01 7.15
N GLU A 184 -5.95 4.05 8.17
CA GLU A 184 -6.19 5.29 8.93
C GLU A 184 -4.99 5.67 9.81
N PHE A 185 -4.28 4.68 10.36
CA PHE A 185 -3.06 4.90 11.13
C PHE A 185 -1.96 5.51 10.26
N TYR A 186 -1.72 4.96 9.06
CA TYR A 186 -0.73 5.54 8.14
C TYR A 186 -1.11 6.95 7.70
N ALA A 187 -2.39 7.23 7.45
CA ALA A 187 -2.85 8.58 7.15
C ALA A 187 -2.65 9.55 8.33
N ASP A 188 -2.90 9.10 9.56
CA ASP A 188 -2.65 9.89 10.78
C ASP A 188 -1.16 10.19 10.96
N VAL A 189 -0.30 9.22 10.68
CA VAL A 189 1.15 9.37 10.77
C VAL A 189 1.65 10.39 9.74
N LEU A 190 1.23 10.26 8.47
CA LEU A 190 1.59 11.20 7.41
C LEU A 190 1.09 12.61 7.72
N PHE A 191 -0.16 12.74 8.19
CA PHE A 191 -0.75 14.02 8.58
C PHE A 191 0.09 14.76 9.64
N ASN A 192 0.61 14.02 10.63
CA ASN A 192 1.47 14.58 11.67
C ASN A 192 2.94 14.73 11.26
N ASN A 193 3.39 14.04 10.20
CA ASN A 193 4.78 14.00 9.75
C ASN A 193 4.87 14.11 8.21
N PRO A 194 4.48 15.24 7.60
CA PRO A 194 4.26 15.33 6.15
C PRO A 194 5.51 15.05 5.31
N HIS A 195 6.72 15.30 5.83
CA HIS A 195 7.98 14.98 5.17
C HIS A 195 8.16 13.47 4.89
N THR A 196 7.45 12.61 5.60
CA THR A 196 7.62 11.15 5.51
C THR A 196 6.94 10.52 4.31
N GLU A 197 6.33 11.30 3.42
CA GLU A 197 5.92 10.82 2.09
C GLU A 197 7.12 10.40 1.23
N ASN A 198 8.29 11.03 1.42
CA ASN A 198 9.50 10.80 0.62
C ASN A 198 10.81 10.77 1.44
N ASP A 199 10.81 11.26 2.68
CA ASP A 199 11.96 11.19 3.59
C ASP A 199 11.75 10.14 4.70
N TYR A 200 12.82 9.83 5.42
CA TYR A 200 12.85 8.83 6.48
C TYR A 200 12.11 9.31 7.74
N TYR A 201 11.14 8.53 8.23
CA TYR A 201 10.53 8.78 9.55
C TYR A 201 11.56 8.65 10.69
N ALA A 202 12.51 7.73 10.57
CA ALA A 202 13.66 7.61 11.47
C ALA A 202 14.95 8.12 10.78
N PRO A 203 15.38 9.37 11.03
CA PRO A 203 16.41 10.04 10.24
C PRO A 203 17.74 9.30 10.12
N ARG A 204 18.16 8.54 11.14
CA ARG A 204 19.43 7.77 11.14
C ARG A 204 19.57 6.81 9.95
N PHE A 205 18.47 6.34 9.37
CA PHE A 205 18.51 5.42 8.23
C PHE A 205 18.92 6.12 6.93
N LYS A 206 18.93 7.46 6.91
CA LYS A 206 19.51 8.26 5.83
C LYS A 206 21.02 8.07 5.72
N ASP A 207 21.68 7.78 6.84
CA ASP A 207 23.13 7.58 6.91
C ASP A 207 23.55 6.13 6.60
N MET A 208 22.60 5.24 6.32
CA MET A 208 22.92 3.85 5.95
C MET A 208 23.61 3.81 4.59
N ARG A 209 24.58 2.92 4.43
CA ARG A 209 25.19 2.67 3.13
C ARG A 209 24.18 2.01 2.21
N TYR A 210 23.83 2.67 1.10
CA TYR A 210 22.98 2.11 0.04
C TYR A 210 23.76 1.95 -1.27
N ASP A 211 23.36 0.94 -2.04
CA ASP A 211 23.86 0.75 -3.41
C ASP A 211 23.15 1.71 -4.36
N LYS A 212 23.83 2.07 -5.46
CA LYS A 212 23.21 2.89 -6.50
C LYS A 212 22.23 2.07 -7.35
N PRO A 213 21.12 2.66 -7.81
CA PRO A 213 20.22 2.00 -8.74
C PRO A 213 20.98 1.62 -10.03
N GLY A 214 20.62 0.47 -10.61
CA GLY A 214 21.32 -0.09 -11.77
C GLY A 214 20.70 -1.41 -12.22
N ALA A 215 21.53 -2.35 -12.68
CA ALA A 215 21.07 -3.64 -13.19
C ALA A 215 20.21 -4.43 -12.17
N LYS A 216 20.57 -4.41 -10.88
CA LYS A 216 19.78 -5.05 -9.80
C LYS A 216 18.37 -4.46 -9.68
N LEU A 217 18.24 -3.13 -9.70
CA LEU A 217 16.93 -2.47 -9.66
C LEU A 217 16.08 -2.84 -10.88
N LYS A 218 16.69 -2.80 -12.08
CA LYS A 218 16.00 -3.16 -13.32
C LYS A 218 15.53 -4.62 -13.31
N ALA A 219 16.36 -5.55 -12.84
CA ALA A 219 15.98 -6.96 -12.70
C ALA A 219 14.82 -7.14 -11.73
N TRP A 220 14.78 -6.39 -10.62
CA TRP A 220 13.66 -6.36 -9.70
C TRP A 220 12.37 -5.82 -10.35
N GLN A 221 12.46 -4.67 -11.03
CA GLN A 221 11.32 -4.05 -11.73
C GLN A 221 10.72 -4.98 -12.80
N GLU A 222 11.57 -5.73 -13.51
CA GLU A 222 11.13 -6.65 -14.57
C GLU A 222 10.69 -8.04 -14.06
N GLY A 223 10.82 -8.33 -12.76
CA GLY A 223 10.57 -9.67 -12.22
C GLY A 223 11.50 -10.73 -12.84
N LYS A 224 12.81 -10.42 -12.85
CA LYS A 224 13.91 -11.25 -13.35
C LYS A 224 15.06 -11.37 -12.34
N THR A 225 14.72 -11.47 -11.06
CA THR A 225 15.68 -11.61 -9.96
C THR A 225 16.24 -13.02 -9.82
N GLY A 226 15.55 -14.01 -10.41
CA GLY A 226 15.85 -15.44 -10.23
C GLY A 226 15.29 -16.00 -8.92
N TYR A 227 14.51 -15.22 -8.17
CA TYR A 227 13.75 -15.64 -7.00
C TYR A 227 12.26 -15.76 -7.37
N PRO A 228 11.72 -16.99 -7.56
CA PRO A 228 10.41 -17.20 -8.19
C PRO A 228 9.25 -16.44 -7.54
N PHE A 229 9.21 -16.41 -6.21
CA PHE A 229 8.14 -15.73 -5.47
C PHE A 229 8.22 -14.20 -5.56
N VAL A 230 9.44 -13.64 -5.66
CA VAL A 230 9.67 -12.21 -5.90
C VAL A 230 9.26 -11.86 -7.33
N ASP A 231 9.71 -12.65 -8.30
CA ASP A 231 9.45 -12.42 -9.72
C ASP A 231 7.97 -12.53 -10.06
N ALA A 232 7.28 -13.52 -9.51
CA ALA A 232 5.84 -13.68 -9.64
C ALA A 232 5.08 -12.44 -9.14
N ALA A 233 5.52 -11.88 -8.02
CA ALA A 233 4.92 -10.69 -7.44
C ALA A 233 5.14 -9.44 -8.28
N MET A 234 6.36 -9.22 -8.75
CA MET A 234 6.67 -8.06 -9.61
C MET A 234 5.91 -8.14 -10.94
N ARG A 235 5.77 -9.33 -11.51
CA ARG A 235 4.95 -9.55 -12.71
C ARG A 235 3.45 -9.39 -12.45
N GLN A 236 2.96 -9.78 -11.27
CA GLN A 236 1.57 -9.49 -10.86
C GLN A 236 1.30 -7.99 -10.84
N LEU A 237 2.19 -7.20 -10.23
CA LEU A 237 2.03 -5.75 -10.13
C LEU A 237 1.85 -5.11 -11.52
N VAL A 238 2.75 -5.42 -12.46
CA VAL A 238 2.70 -4.83 -13.80
C VAL A 238 1.45 -5.30 -14.57
N ARG A 239 1.08 -6.58 -14.42
CA ARG A 239 -0.06 -7.16 -15.14
C ARG A 239 -1.41 -6.70 -14.59
N GLU A 240 -1.57 -6.63 -13.27
CA GLU A 240 -2.88 -6.41 -12.64
C GLU A 240 -3.05 -4.99 -12.09
N GLY A 241 -1.97 -4.19 -12.09
CA GLY A 241 -1.91 -2.93 -11.35
C GLY A 241 -2.11 -3.10 -9.84
N TRP A 242 -1.99 -4.33 -9.34
CA TRP A 242 -2.27 -4.70 -7.96
C TRP A 242 -1.34 -5.84 -7.55
N MET A 243 -0.89 -5.82 -6.30
CA MET A 243 -0.07 -6.88 -5.72
C MET A 243 -0.63 -7.30 -4.37
N HIS A 244 -0.62 -8.61 -4.07
CA HIS A 244 -1.02 -9.12 -2.77
C HIS A 244 -0.14 -8.56 -1.64
N ASN A 245 -0.74 -8.20 -0.48
CA ASN A 245 0.02 -7.52 0.58
C ASN A 245 1.22 -8.33 1.11
N ARG A 246 1.06 -9.66 1.25
CA ARG A 246 2.18 -10.53 1.65
C ARG A 246 3.35 -10.40 0.68
N THR A 247 3.07 -10.38 -0.63
CA THR A 247 4.13 -10.30 -1.63
C THR A 247 4.70 -8.89 -1.74
N ARG A 248 3.92 -7.83 -1.50
CA ARG A 248 4.44 -6.45 -1.33
C ARG A 248 5.53 -6.40 -0.26
N MET A 249 5.30 -7.02 0.90
CA MET A 249 6.31 -7.07 1.98
C MET A 249 7.58 -7.84 1.55
N VAL A 250 7.42 -8.94 0.81
CA VAL A 250 8.56 -9.76 0.35
C VAL A 250 9.40 -9.00 -0.67
N VAL A 251 8.79 -8.42 -1.71
CA VAL A 251 9.52 -7.69 -2.74
C VAL A 251 10.17 -6.42 -2.19
N ALA A 252 9.53 -5.77 -1.21
CA ALA A 252 10.10 -4.62 -0.52
C ALA A 252 11.29 -5.01 0.36
N SER A 253 11.19 -6.13 1.08
CA SER A 253 12.32 -6.65 1.87
C SER A 253 13.47 -7.03 0.95
N PHE A 254 13.19 -7.65 -0.20
CA PHE A 254 14.21 -8.03 -1.17
C PHE A 254 14.93 -6.80 -1.72
N LEU A 255 14.20 -5.76 -2.14
CA LEU A 255 14.81 -4.52 -2.63
C LEU A 255 15.71 -3.85 -1.58
N VAL A 256 15.22 -3.71 -0.35
CA VAL A 256 15.93 -2.97 0.70
C VAL A 256 17.07 -3.78 1.32
N LYS A 257 16.88 -5.09 1.49
CA LYS A 257 17.77 -5.94 2.32
C LYS A 257 18.58 -6.96 1.54
N ASP A 258 18.17 -7.32 0.33
CA ASP A 258 18.92 -8.23 -0.54
C ASP A 258 19.61 -7.47 -1.68
N LEU A 259 19.02 -6.37 -2.15
CA LEU A 259 19.62 -5.51 -3.17
C LEU A 259 20.27 -4.24 -2.61
N HIS A 260 20.04 -3.97 -1.32
CA HIS A 260 20.58 -2.83 -0.58
C HIS A 260 20.30 -1.46 -1.21
N LEU A 261 19.14 -1.33 -1.86
CA LEU A 261 18.69 -0.10 -2.49
C LEU A 261 17.82 0.72 -1.53
N GLU A 262 17.82 2.03 -1.72
CA GLU A 262 16.90 2.92 -1.01
C GLU A 262 15.44 2.57 -1.33
N TRP A 263 14.60 2.59 -0.28
CA TRP A 263 13.21 2.16 -0.38
C TRP A 263 12.39 3.04 -1.33
N GLN A 264 12.80 4.31 -1.51
CA GLN A 264 12.17 5.28 -2.39
C GLN A 264 12.12 4.78 -3.84
N HIS A 265 13.16 4.09 -4.32
CA HIS A 265 13.15 3.51 -5.67
C HIS A 265 12.03 2.49 -5.89
N GLY A 266 11.76 1.68 -4.86
CA GLY A 266 10.64 0.75 -4.88
C GLY A 266 9.29 1.45 -4.71
N ALA A 267 9.22 2.47 -3.85
CA ALA A 267 8.03 3.28 -3.63
C ALA A 267 7.58 4.02 -4.90
N ASP A 268 8.52 4.57 -5.67
CA ASP A 268 8.27 5.24 -6.95
C ASP A 268 7.76 4.24 -8.00
N PHE A 269 8.40 3.06 -8.10
CA PHE A 269 7.92 2.01 -9.00
C PHE A 269 6.50 1.56 -8.65
N PHE A 270 6.20 1.43 -7.36
CA PHE A 270 4.85 1.11 -6.88
C PHE A 270 3.85 2.23 -7.22
N MET A 271 4.25 3.50 -7.12
CA MET A 271 3.43 4.65 -7.50
C MET A 271 3.01 4.61 -8.96
N GLU A 272 3.91 4.21 -9.85
CA GLU A 272 3.65 4.14 -11.29
C GLU A 272 2.72 2.98 -11.70
N HIS A 273 2.67 1.90 -10.91
CA HIS A 273 2.00 0.67 -11.32
C HIS A 273 0.76 0.32 -10.49
N LEU A 274 0.64 0.81 -9.25
CA LEU A 274 -0.49 0.45 -8.39
C LEU A 274 -1.74 1.30 -8.68
N VAL A 275 -2.84 0.64 -9.04
CA VAL A 275 -4.17 1.29 -9.12
C VAL A 275 -4.70 1.70 -7.74
N ASP A 276 -4.11 1.14 -6.68
CA ASP A 276 -4.41 1.46 -5.29
C ASP A 276 -3.33 2.30 -4.60
N PHE A 277 -2.45 2.96 -5.37
CA PHE A 277 -1.45 3.85 -4.81
C PHE A 277 -2.09 4.92 -3.91
N ASP A 278 -1.65 4.93 -2.65
CA ASP A 278 -2.06 5.85 -1.59
C ASP A 278 -0.79 6.38 -0.95
N VAL A 279 -0.63 7.71 -0.86
CA VAL A 279 0.65 8.33 -0.46
C VAL A 279 1.07 7.82 0.92
N ALA A 280 0.15 7.84 1.88
CA ALA A 280 0.40 7.40 3.24
C ALA A 280 0.69 5.89 3.31
N SER A 281 -0.18 5.07 2.71
CA SER A 281 -0.06 3.62 2.81
C SER A 281 1.16 3.08 2.07
N ASN A 282 1.52 3.66 0.92
CA ASN A 282 2.71 3.27 0.16
C ASN A 282 3.98 3.67 0.93
N ALA A 283 4.14 4.94 1.29
CA ALA A 283 5.35 5.43 1.96
C ALA A 283 5.58 4.69 3.29
N HIS A 284 4.55 4.55 4.12
CA HIS A 284 4.71 3.89 5.41
C HIS A 284 4.79 2.37 5.33
N GLY A 285 4.23 1.73 4.29
CA GLY A 285 4.44 0.31 4.02
C GLY A 285 5.90 0.00 3.65
N TRP A 286 6.50 0.85 2.81
CA TRP A 286 7.93 0.76 2.47
C TRP A 286 8.82 1.02 3.67
N GLN A 287 8.55 2.09 4.43
CA GLN A 287 9.31 2.41 5.64
C GLN A 287 9.16 1.36 6.74
N TRP A 288 8.01 0.69 6.86
CA TRP A 288 7.81 -0.43 7.78
C TRP A 288 8.74 -1.59 7.45
N THR A 289 8.90 -1.90 6.16
CA THR A 289 9.78 -2.97 5.68
C THR A 289 11.26 -2.59 5.79
N ALA A 290 11.58 -1.33 5.50
CA ALA A 290 12.91 -0.75 5.62
C ALA A 290 13.33 -0.46 7.07
N GLY A 291 12.50 -0.76 8.07
CA GLY A 291 12.85 -0.60 9.49
C GLY A 291 12.96 0.85 9.96
N CYS A 292 12.61 1.82 9.11
CA CYS A 292 12.72 3.25 9.36
C CYS A 292 11.38 3.94 9.63
N GLY A 293 10.26 3.22 9.53
CA GLY A 293 8.91 3.73 9.76
C GLY A 293 8.48 3.76 11.23
N THR A 294 7.29 4.31 11.46
CA THR A 294 6.57 4.19 12.73
C THR A 294 6.12 2.73 12.93
N ASP A 295 6.30 2.18 14.13
CA ASP A 295 6.02 0.76 14.45
C ASP A 295 6.62 -0.25 13.45
N ALA A 296 7.79 0.07 12.89
CA ALA A 296 8.41 -0.70 11.81
C ALA A 296 8.89 -2.08 12.25
N SER A 297 8.89 -3.03 11.31
CA SER A 297 9.59 -4.30 11.53
C SER A 297 11.06 -4.01 11.77
N PRO A 298 11.68 -4.57 12.83
CA PRO A 298 13.10 -4.35 13.07
C PRO A 298 13.94 -4.70 11.83
N TYR A 299 14.88 -3.82 11.45
CA TYR A 299 15.65 -3.96 10.21
C TYR A 299 16.33 -5.33 10.07
N TYR A 300 16.89 -5.85 11.18
CA TYR A 300 17.55 -7.16 11.24
C TYR A 300 16.67 -8.36 10.87
N ARG A 301 15.33 -8.20 10.80
CA ARG A 301 14.42 -9.21 10.26
C ARG A 301 14.46 -9.15 8.74
N VAL A 302 15.45 -9.80 8.14
CA VAL A 302 15.54 -10.01 6.69
C VAL A 302 14.61 -11.16 6.31
N PHE A 303 13.66 -10.93 5.40
CA PHE A 303 12.76 -11.99 4.95
C PHE A 303 13.52 -12.90 3.99
N ASN A 304 13.50 -14.20 4.25
CA ASN A 304 14.00 -15.17 3.29
C ASN A 304 12.93 -15.41 2.21
N PRO A 305 13.16 -14.97 0.95
CA PRO A 305 12.15 -15.07 -0.11
C PRO A 305 11.72 -16.51 -0.40
N ILE A 306 12.62 -17.49 -0.21
CA ILE A 306 12.35 -18.92 -0.42
C ILE A 306 11.38 -19.42 0.64
N GLU A 307 11.66 -19.16 1.91
CA GLU A 307 10.81 -19.59 3.02
C GLU A 307 9.45 -18.88 3.02
N GLN A 308 9.40 -17.63 2.54
CA GLN A 308 8.13 -16.94 2.32
C GLN A 308 7.31 -17.62 1.21
N GLY A 309 7.95 -18.00 0.09
CA GLY A 309 7.31 -18.76 -0.98
C GLY A 309 6.76 -20.10 -0.48
N LYS A 310 7.60 -20.94 0.12
CA LYS A 310 7.20 -22.25 0.66
C LYS A 310 6.03 -22.15 1.65
N ARG A 311 5.97 -21.09 2.45
CA ARG A 311 4.93 -20.91 3.46
C ARG A 311 3.61 -20.34 2.91
N PHE A 312 3.66 -19.45 1.93
CA PHE A 312 2.50 -18.67 1.48
C PHE A 312 2.04 -19.00 0.05
N ASP A 313 2.78 -19.87 -0.63
CA ASP A 313 2.49 -20.46 -1.94
C ASP A 313 3.06 -21.89 -1.99
N GLU A 314 2.66 -22.73 -1.04
CA GLU A 314 3.21 -24.08 -0.83
C GLU A 314 3.24 -24.93 -2.12
N ASN A 315 2.15 -24.89 -2.90
CA ASN A 315 2.04 -25.64 -4.15
C ASN A 315 2.71 -24.96 -5.36
N GLY A 316 3.10 -23.69 -5.23
CA GLY A 316 3.64 -22.87 -6.31
C GLY A 316 2.59 -22.32 -7.29
N ASP A 317 1.30 -22.36 -6.95
CA ASP A 317 0.21 -21.96 -7.85
C ASP A 317 0.31 -20.47 -8.24
N TYR A 318 0.70 -19.63 -7.28
CA TYR A 318 0.96 -18.21 -7.53
C TYR A 318 2.16 -18.04 -8.46
N ILE A 319 3.27 -18.75 -8.20
CA ILE A 319 4.45 -18.70 -9.06
C ILE A 319 4.12 -19.14 -10.49
N ARG A 320 3.43 -20.27 -10.69
CA ARG A 320 3.07 -20.75 -12.04
C ARG A 320 2.21 -19.76 -12.82
N THR A 321 1.36 -19.02 -12.12
CA THR A 321 0.44 -18.06 -12.73
C THR A 321 1.20 -16.88 -13.37
N TYR A 322 2.28 -16.42 -12.75
CA TYR A 322 3.02 -15.22 -13.17
C TYR A 322 4.40 -15.52 -13.76
N VAL A 323 4.95 -16.71 -13.50
CA VAL A 323 6.24 -17.21 -13.99
C VAL A 323 6.00 -18.54 -14.73
N PRO A 324 5.29 -18.50 -15.89
CA PRO A 324 4.89 -19.72 -16.60
C PRO A 324 6.07 -20.55 -17.09
N GLU A 325 7.26 -19.97 -17.22
CA GLU A 325 8.50 -20.71 -17.53
C GLU A 325 8.92 -21.69 -16.41
N LEU A 326 8.37 -21.59 -15.20
CA LEU A 326 8.60 -22.55 -14.11
C LEU A 326 7.44 -23.55 -13.95
N ALA A 327 6.44 -23.51 -14.83
CA ALA A 327 5.23 -24.33 -14.69
C ALA A 327 5.45 -25.84 -14.85
N HIS A 328 6.64 -26.28 -15.30
CA HIS A 328 7.01 -27.70 -15.40
C HIS A 328 7.54 -28.30 -14.09
N LEU A 329 8.05 -27.48 -13.15
CA LEU A 329 8.67 -27.98 -11.92
C LEU A 329 7.65 -28.52 -10.93
N ALA A 330 7.99 -29.46 -10.05
CA ALA A 330 7.09 -29.86 -8.98
C ALA A 330 7.00 -28.80 -7.87
N ALA A 331 5.99 -28.88 -7.00
CA ALA A 331 5.80 -27.94 -5.88
C ALA A 331 7.02 -27.85 -4.95
N ALA A 332 7.69 -28.99 -4.71
CA ALA A 332 8.89 -29.05 -3.88
C ALA A 332 10.11 -28.35 -4.49
N GLU A 333 10.09 -28.09 -5.80
CA GLU A 333 11.25 -27.64 -6.59
C GLU A 333 11.11 -26.19 -7.05
N ILE A 334 9.87 -25.73 -7.24
CA ILE A 334 9.53 -24.45 -7.87
C ILE A 334 10.06 -23.22 -7.11
N HIS A 335 10.29 -23.35 -5.79
CA HIS A 335 10.82 -22.26 -4.96
C HIS A 335 12.35 -22.13 -5.03
N GLU A 336 13.04 -23.17 -5.50
CA GLU A 336 14.51 -23.25 -5.57
C GLU A 336 14.98 -23.87 -6.90
N PRO A 337 14.58 -23.33 -8.07
CA PRO A 337 14.83 -23.97 -9.38
C PRO A 337 16.32 -24.23 -9.65
N TRP A 338 17.22 -23.45 -9.06
CA TRP A 338 18.67 -23.62 -9.20
C TRP A 338 19.23 -24.92 -8.61
N LEU A 339 18.46 -25.64 -7.78
CA LEU A 339 18.85 -26.95 -7.24
C LEU A 339 18.47 -28.12 -8.16
N HIS A 340 17.77 -27.85 -9.27
CA HIS A 340 17.19 -28.86 -10.14
C HIS A 340 17.76 -28.75 -11.56
N GLN A 341 18.08 -29.89 -12.17
CA GLN A 341 18.76 -29.94 -13.48
C GLN A 341 17.95 -29.26 -14.61
N ASP A 342 16.63 -29.31 -14.53
CA ASP A 342 15.70 -28.74 -15.49
C ASP A 342 15.12 -27.37 -15.06
N GLY A 343 15.58 -26.81 -13.94
CA GLY A 343 15.08 -25.54 -13.39
C GLY A 343 15.19 -24.35 -14.36
N TYR A 344 16.27 -24.31 -15.15
CA TYR A 344 16.49 -23.28 -16.17
C TYR A 344 16.12 -23.71 -17.60
N SER A 345 15.62 -24.94 -17.78
CA SER A 345 15.41 -25.54 -19.11
C SER A 345 14.38 -24.81 -19.99
N LYS A 346 13.55 -23.94 -19.39
CA LYS A 346 12.50 -23.15 -20.06
C LYS A 346 12.80 -21.65 -20.09
N GLY A 347 14.04 -21.24 -19.82
CA GLY A 347 14.48 -19.85 -19.96
C GLY A 347 14.23 -18.94 -18.76
N TYR A 348 13.99 -19.51 -17.57
CA TYR A 348 14.01 -18.74 -16.32
C TYR A 348 15.42 -18.24 -16.00
N CYS A 349 15.55 -17.04 -15.42
CA CYS A 349 16.84 -16.42 -15.16
C CYS A 349 17.54 -17.00 -13.92
N GLU A 350 18.87 -16.91 -13.91
CA GLU A 350 19.67 -17.23 -12.72
C GLU A 350 19.50 -16.16 -11.63
N ARG A 351 19.74 -16.56 -10.38
CA ARG A 351 19.70 -15.67 -9.22
C ARG A 351 20.71 -14.54 -9.34
N ILE A 352 20.27 -13.30 -9.17
CA ILE A 352 21.13 -12.11 -9.26
C ILE A 352 21.98 -11.86 -8.00
N VAL A 353 21.64 -12.51 -6.88
CA VAL A 353 22.34 -12.43 -5.58
C VAL A 353 22.17 -13.73 -4.80
N ASP A 354 23.05 -13.98 -3.83
CA ASP A 354 22.89 -15.06 -2.84
C ASP A 354 22.31 -14.51 -1.53
N HIS A 355 21.09 -14.90 -1.18
CA HIS A 355 20.38 -14.41 0.00
C HIS A 355 21.18 -14.55 1.31
N ALA A 356 21.94 -15.64 1.49
CA ALA A 356 22.69 -15.84 2.72
C ALA A 356 23.83 -14.82 2.88
N ILE A 357 24.47 -14.45 1.76
CA ILE A 357 25.49 -13.41 1.70
C ILE A 357 24.85 -12.03 1.94
N GLU A 358 23.79 -11.68 1.22
CA GLU A 358 23.17 -10.35 1.34
C GLU A 358 22.53 -10.14 2.73
N ARG A 359 22.06 -11.21 3.38
CA ARG A 359 21.61 -11.13 4.78
C ARG A 359 22.73 -10.68 5.72
N ILE A 360 23.96 -11.18 5.53
CA ILE A 360 25.12 -10.79 6.35
C ILE A 360 25.47 -9.33 6.08
N GLU A 361 25.51 -8.93 4.80
CA GLU A 361 25.78 -7.54 4.40
C GLU A 361 24.73 -6.56 4.95
N SER A 362 23.45 -6.93 4.93
CA SER A 362 22.37 -6.15 5.54
C SER A 362 22.60 -5.90 7.03
N LEU A 363 23.08 -6.90 7.77
CA LEU A 363 23.37 -6.75 9.19
C LEU A 363 24.63 -5.91 9.44
N ALA A 364 25.62 -5.97 8.54
CA ALA A 364 26.80 -5.12 8.59
C ALA A 364 26.42 -3.65 8.36
N ARG A 365 25.63 -3.34 7.33
CA ARG A 365 25.12 -1.97 7.06
C ARG A 365 24.29 -1.43 8.21
N LEU A 366 23.46 -2.26 8.83
CA LEU A 366 22.72 -1.84 10.03
C LEU A 366 23.66 -1.51 11.20
N GLN A 367 24.77 -2.24 11.34
CA GLN A 367 25.74 -1.99 12.41
C GLN A 367 26.47 -0.65 12.21
N GLU A 368 26.70 -0.22 10.96
CA GLU A 368 27.33 1.06 10.63
C GLU A 368 26.54 2.28 11.14
N ILE A 369 25.21 2.15 11.26
CA ILE A 369 24.32 3.23 11.72
C ILE A 369 23.84 3.06 13.16
N LYS A 370 24.34 2.06 13.91
CA LYS A 370 24.00 1.95 15.34
C LYS A 370 24.77 3.01 16.11
N GLU A 371 24.04 3.85 16.84
CA GLU A 371 24.63 4.69 17.87
C GLU A 371 25.33 3.78 18.91
N ASP A 372 26.60 4.07 19.20
CA ASP A 372 27.27 3.47 20.35
C ASP A 372 26.44 3.75 21.61
N LYS A 373 26.21 2.73 22.44
CA LYS A 373 25.64 2.98 23.76
C LYS A 373 26.56 3.99 24.46
N PRO A 374 26.03 5.05 25.11
CA PRO A 374 26.88 5.90 25.94
C PRO A 374 27.63 4.99 26.92
N GLU A 375 28.95 5.19 27.05
CA GLU A 375 29.74 4.46 28.04
C GLU A 375 29.04 4.57 29.39
N PRO A 376 28.88 3.47 30.14
CA PRO A 376 28.35 3.55 31.48
C PRO A 376 29.21 4.55 32.28
N PRO A 377 28.61 5.41 33.12
CA PRO A 377 29.37 6.35 33.91
C PRO A 377 30.43 5.58 34.71
N ARG A 378 31.70 6.00 34.58
CA ARG A 378 32.83 5.45 35.31
C ARG A 378 32.69 5.64 36.82
#